data_AF-A0A3G6N768-F1
#
_entry.id   AF-A0A3G6N768-F1
#
_cell.length_a   1.000
_cell.length_b   1.000
_cell.length_c   1.000
_cell.angle_alpha   90.00
_cell.angle_beta   90.00
_cell.angle_gamma   90.00
#
_symmetry.space_group_name_H-M   'P 1'
#
loop_
_entity.id
_entity.type
_entity.pdbx_description
1 polymer ?
#
loop_
_entity_poly.entity_id
_entity_poly.type
_entity_poly.pdbx_seq_one_letter_code
_entity_poly.pdbx_strand_id
1 'polypeptide(L)'
;MEEKKINTGRYNEKTKRQIQAENISEDYPHVRRFFAAVFDIIATEKEPDYTNFCKSNGIDGRNLQKVITEPHRNLKVEYFGILVKKYGYSAKWLLTGEGKMK
;
A
#
# COMPACT_ATOMS: atom_id res chain seq x y z
N MET A 1 18.03 28.62 -19.45
CA MET A 1 17.77 27.28 -18.91
C MET A 1 16.66 27.43 -17.90
N GLU A 2 15.47 26.97 -18.25
CA GLU A 2 14.27 27.21 -17.47
C GLU A 2 14.19 26.17 -16.35
N GLU A 3 14.33 26.64 -15.10
CA GLU A 3 14.21 25.80 -13.92
C GLU A 3 12.77 25.27 -13.83
N LYS A 4 12.60 23.98 -14.11
CA LYS A 4 11.34 23.29 -13.85
C LYS A 4 11.10 23.29 -12.35
N LYS A 5 10.22 24.17 -11.89
CA LYS A 5 9.67 24.16 -10.54
C LYS A 5 9.05 22.78 -10.29
N ILE A 6 9.71 22.00 -9.44
CA ILE A 6 9.16 20.73 -8.95
C ILE A 6 7.93 21.10 -8.12
N ASN A 7 6.75 20.77 -8.62
CA ASN A 7 5.49 20.98 -7.92
C ASN A 7 5.38 19.96 -6.79
N THR A 8 5.95 20.27 -5.63
CA THR A 8 5.89 19.48 -4.40
C THR A 8 4.57 19.68 -3.63
N GLY A 9 3.60 20.41 -4.19
CA GLY A 9 2.40 20.87 -3.47
C GLY A 9 1.30 19.82 -3.24
N ARG A 10 1.39 18.60 -3.78
CA ARG A 10 0.29 17.60 -3.71
C ARG A 10 0.46 16.54 -2.60
N TYR A 11 1.61 16.47 -1.95
CA TYR A 11 2.04 15.28 -1.17
C TYR A 11 2.36 15.51 0.31
N ASN A 12 1.99 16.65 0.90
CA ASN A 12 2.26 16.86 2.33
C ASN A 12 1.16 16.31 3.26
N GLU A 13 -0.04 16.03 2.74
CA GLU A 13 -1.14 15.51 3.56
C GLU A 13 -1.43 14.04 3.26
N LYS A 14 -1.48 13.23 4.31
CA LYS A 14 -1.87 11.82 4.21
C LYS A 14 -3.28 11.72 3.64
N THR A 15 -3.46 10.85 2.67
CA THR A 15 -4.81 10.59 2.14
C THR A 15 -5.70 9.97 3.22
N LYS A 16 -7.03 10.14 3.11
CA LYS A 16 -8.00 9.45 3.99
C LYS A 16 -7.71 7.95 4.11
N ARG A 17 -7.33 7.30 3.01
CA ARG A 17 -7.03 5.85 3.00
C ARG A 17 -5.76 5.51 3.77
N GLN A 18 -4.74 6.35 3.66
CA GLN A 18 -3.49 6.17 4.41
C GLN A 18 -3.73 6.33 5.91
N ILE A 19 -4.50 7.35 6.31
CA ILE A 19 -4.92 7.52 7.71
C ILE A 19 -5.72 6.32 8.19
N GLN A 20 -6.67 5.82 7.39
CA GLN A 20 -7.43 4.62 7.77
C GLN A 20 -6.52 3.38 7.91
N ALA A 21 -5.54 3.20 7.02
CA ALA A 21 -4.62 2.08 7.05
C ALA A 21 -3.68 2.10 8.27
N GLU A 22 -3.22 3.28 8.68
CA GLU A 22 -2.40 3.46 9.89
C GLU A 22 -3.17 3.13 11.18
N ASN A 23 -4.50 3.21 11.15
CA ASN A 23 -5.38 2.93 12.28
C ASN A 23 -5.95 1.50 12.30
N ILE A 24 -5.53 0.62 11.38
CA ILE A 24 -5.94 -0.80 11.41
C ILE A 24 -5.44 -1.46 12.71
N SER A 25 -6.29 -2.21 13.41
CA SER A 25 -5.92 -2.87 14.68
C SER A 25 -4.68 -3.76 14.53
N GLU A 26 -3.85 -3.82 15.59
CA GLU A 26 -2.70 -4.73 15.69
C GLU A 26 -3.09 -6.21 15.60
N ASP A 27 -4.37 -6.56 15.83
CA ASP A 27 -4.91 -7.91 15.64
C ASP A 27 -4.87 -8.38 14.18
N TYR A 28 -4.68 -7.45 13.23
CA TYR A 28 -4.59 -7.73 11.79
C TYR A 28 -3.22 -7.31 11.23
N PRO A 29 -2.12 -7.89 11.74
CA PRO A 29 -0.78 -7.38 11.48
C PRO A 29 -0.36 -7.57 10.02
N HIS A 30 -0.84 -8.61 9.35
CA HIS A 30 -0.60 -8.86 7.94
C HIS A 30 -1.33 -7.84 7.03
N VAL A 31 -2.53 -7.40 7.42
CA VAL A 31 -3.29 -6.38 6.70
C VAL A 31 -2.60 -5.01 6.83
N ARG A 32 -2.13 -4.67 8.05
CA ARG A 32 -1.33 -3.47 8.29
C ARG A 32 -0.11 -3.41 7.38
N ARG A 33 0.68 -4.49 7.36
CA ARG A 33 1.89 -4.58 6.54
C ARG A 33 1.60 -4.54 5.04
N PHE A 34 0.52 -5.18 4.60
CA PHE A 34 0.07 -5.08 3.22
C PHE A 34 -0.16 -3.62 2.81
N PHE A 35 -0.97 -2.87 3.58
CA PHE A 35 -1.25 -1.48 3.23
C PHE A 35 -0.04 -0.56 3.42
N ALA A 36 0.82 -0.82 4.41
CA ALA A 36 2.09 -0.11 4.54
C ALA A 36 2.95 -0.24 3.28
N ALA A 37 3.07 -1.45 2.72
CA ALA A 37 3.76 -1.66 1.44
C ALA A 37 3.05 -0.95 0.27
N VAL A 38 1.71 -0.98 0.21
CA VAL A 38 0.96 -0.25 -0.84
C VAL A 38 1.20 1.25 -0.79
N PHE A 39 1.17 1.86 0.39
CA PHE A 39 1.41 3.30 0.51
C PHE A 39 2.88 3.66 0.34
N ASP A 40 3.82 2.77 0.64
CA ASP A 40 5.23 2.92 0.30
C ASP A 40 5.47 2.90 -1.23
N ILE A 41 4.79 2.01 -1.97
CA ILE A 41 4.79 2.01 -3.46
C ILE A 41 4.34 3.37 -4.01
N ILE A 42 3.29 3.94 -3.44
CA ILE A 42 2.75 5.24 -3.87
C ILE A 42 3.70 6.37 -3.49
N ALA A 43 4.23 6.36 -2.26
CA ALA A 43 5.16 7.37 -1.78
C ALA A 43 6.50 7.37 -2.55
N THR A 44 6.91 6.21 -3.05
CA THR A 44 8.11 6.03 -3.90
C THR A 44 7.81 6.16 -5.40
N GLU A 45 6.63 6.69 -5.75
CA GLU A 45 6.17 7.00 -7.11
C GLU A 45 6.20 5.80 -8.08
N LYS A 46 6.14 4.56 -7.55
CA LYS A 46 6.03 3.35 -8.36
C LYS A 46 4.62 3.15 -8.90
N GLU A 47 3.62 3.70 -8.21
CA GLU A 47 2.26 3.87 -8.72
C GLU A 47 1.77 5.29 -8.35
N PRO A 48 1.02 5.98 -9.23
CA PRO A 48 0.60 7.35 -8.96
C PRO A 48 -0.30 7.53 -7.73
N ASP A 49 -1.18 6.56 -7.48
CA ASP A 49 -2.13 6.58 -6.36
C ASP A 49 -2.71 5.17 -6.14
N TYR A 50 -3.53 5.04 -5.10
CA TYR A 50 -4.21 3.78 -4.73
C TYR A 50 -5.09 3.21 -5.85
N THR A 51 -5.77 4.07 -6.61
CA THR A 51 -6.65 3.65 -7.70
C THR A 51 -5.83 3.06 -8.84
N ASN A 52 -4.73 3.72 -9.19
CA ASN A 52 -3.80 3.23 -10.20
C ASN A 52 -3.10 1.94 -9.73
N PHE A 53 -2.66 1.87 -8.48
CA PHE A 53 -2.17 0.61 -7.90
C PHE A 53 -3.19 -0.53 -8.08
N CYS A 54 -4.47 -0.30 -7.78
CA CYS A 54 -5.49 -1.34 -7.95
C CYS A 54 -5.66 -1.74 -9.43
N LYS A 55 -5.79 -0.77 -10.34
CA LYS A 55 -5.97 -1.01 -11.78
C LYS A 55 -4.78 -1.74 -12.41
N SER A 56 -3.56 -1.26 -12.16
CA SER A 56 -2.30 -1.81 -12.69
C SER A 56 -2.01 -3.24 -12.23
N ASN A 57 -2.72 -3.73 -11.21
CA ASN A 57 -2.53 -5.03 -10.60
C ASN A 57 -3.79 -5.92 -10.65
N GLY A 58 -4.85 -5.49 -11.35
CA GLY A 58 -6.09 -6.26 -11.45
C GLY A 58 -6.82 -6.47 -10.12
N ILE A 59 -6.62 -5.57 -9.15
CA ILE A 59 -7.23 -5.65 -7.83
C ILE A 59 -8.54 -4.86 -7.82
N ASP A 60 -9.61 -5.45 -7.29
CA ASP A 60 -10.85 -4.71 -7.04
C ASP A 60 -10.63 -3.70 -5.91
N GLY A 61 -10.50 -2.42 -6.28
CA GLY A 61 -10.25 -1.33 -5.35
C GLY A 61 -11.38 -1.06 -4.35
N ARG A 62 -12.64 -1.43 -4.67
CA ARG A 62 -13.78 -1.31 -3.74
C ARG A 62 -13.69 -2.38 -2.66
N ASN A 63 -13.39 -3.62 -3.05
CA ASN A 63 -13.18 -4.69 -2.08
C ASN A 63 -11.95 -4.43 -1.22
N LEU A 64 -10.85 -3.99 -1.83
CA LEU A 64 -9.64 -3.66 -1.08
C LEU A 64 -9.87 -2.48 -0.12
N GLN A 65 -10.66 -1.48 -0.51
CA GLN A 65 -11.05 -0.37 0.37
C GLN A 65 -11.83 -0.87 1.60
N LYS A 66 -12.72 -1.85 1.42
CA LYS A 66 -13.44 -2.45 2.55
C LYS A 66 -12.51 -3.17 3.51
N VAL A 67 -11.44 -3.81 3.03
CA VAL A 67 -10.43 -4.44 3.91
C VAL A 67 -9.74 -3.39 4.79
N ILE A 68 -9.50 -2.17 4.28
CA ILE A 68 -8.92 -1.08 5.11
C ILE A 68 -9.82 -0.77 6.31
N THR A 69 -11.13 -0.66 6.10
CA THR A 69 -12.09 -0.27 7.15
C THR A 69 -12.60 -1.45 7.98
N GLU A 70 -12.56 -2.66 7.43
CA GLU A 70 -13.06 -3.89 8.02
C GLU A 70 -11.97 -4.98 7.86
N PRO A 71 -10.89 -4.94 8.67
CA PRO A 71 -9.69 -5.74 8.44
C PRO A 71 -9.85 -7.24 8.68
N HIS A 72 -10.99 -7.67 9.24
CA HIS A 72 -11.39 -9.07 9.33
C HIS A 72 -11.84 -9.66 7.98
N ARG A 73 -12.07 -8.81 6.96
CA ARG A 73 -12.39 -9.27 5.61
C ARG A 73 -11.21 -10.00 4.98
N ASN A 74 -11.52 -10.97 4.13
CA ASN A 74 -10.49 -11.76 3.47
C ASN A 74 -9.64 -10.91 2.52
N LEU A 75 -8.37 -10.74 2.87
CA LEU A 75 -7.35 -10.19 1.99
C LEU A 75 -6.71 -11.34 1.20
N LYS A 76 -6.89 -11.32 -0.12
CA LYS A 76 -6.42 -12.37 -1.02
C LYS A 76 -4.90 -12.53 -0.93
N VAL A 77 -4.44 -13.77 -0.71
CA VAL A 77 -3.00 -14.09 -0.60
C VAL A 77 -2.24 -13.73 -1.88
N GLU A 78 -2.89 -13.85 -3.04
CA GLU A 78 -2.31 -13.50 -4.33
C GLU A 78 -1.84 -12.03 -4.39
N TYR A 79 -2.49 -11.13 -3.64
CA TYR A 79 -2.11 -9.72 -3.60
C TYR A 79 -0.74 -9.53 -2.93
N PHE A 80 -0.37 -10.35 -1.94
CA PHE A 80 0.98 -10.34 -1.38
C PHE A 80 2.02 -10.79 -2.41
N GLY A 81 1.65 -11.77 -3.25
CA GLY A 81 2.49 -12.23 -4.35
C GLY A 81 2.84 -11.10 -5.33
N ILE A 82 1.93 -10.14 -5.54
CA ILE A 82 2.17 -8.95 -6.37
C ILE A 82 3.23 -8.05 -5.71
N LEU A 83 3.11 -7.77 -4.41
CA LEU A 83 4.09 -6.96 -3.66
C LEU A 83 5.50 -7.56 -3.75
N VAL A 84 5.61 -8.89 -3.59
CA VAL A 84 6.89 -9.59 -3.68
C VAL A 84 7.44 -9.58 -5.10
N LYS A 85 6.67 -10.08 -6.08
CA LYS A 85 7.18 -10.34 -7.44
C LYS A 85 7.36 -9.08 -8.27
N LYS A 86 6.44 -8.11 -8.17
CA LYS A 86 6.44 -6.90 -9.01
C LYS A 86 7.18 -5.75 -8.35
N TYR A 87 7.05 -5.60 -7.03
CA TYR A 87 7.60 -4.45 -6.31
C TYR A 87 8.80 -4.79 -5.41
N GLY A 88 9.13 -6.07 -5.26
CA GLY A 88 10.34 -6.54 -4.58
C GLY A 88 10.28 -6.54 -3.06
N TYR A 89 9.09 -6.47 -2.45
CA TYR A 89 8.97 -6.50 -0.99
C TYR A 89 9.35 -7.86 -0.40
N SER A 90 9.90 -7.84 0.80
CA SER A 90 10.27 -9.05 1.54
C SER A 90 9.03 -9.83 1.97
N ALA A 91 8.91 -11.07 1.48
CA ALA A 91 7.86 -12.00 1.92
C ALA A 91 7.95 -12.27 3.43
N LYS A 92 9.17 -12.37 3.98
CA LYS A 92 9.39 -12.53 5.42
C LYS A 92 8.79 -11.36 6.19
N TRP A 93 9.11 -10.13 5.78
CA TRP A 93 8.58 -8.95 6.45
C TRP A 93 7.05 -8.86 6.31
N LEU A 94 6.50 -9.06 5.12
CA LEU A 94 5.04 -9.03 4.90
C LEU A 94 4.28 -10.00 5.82
N LEU A 95 4.82 -11.21 6.02
CA LEU A 95 4.17 -12.24 6.83
C LEU A 95 4.43 -12.09 8.33
N THR A 96 5.64 -11.69 8.73
CA THR A 96 6.08 -11.76 10.14
C THR A 96 6.31 -10.39 10.77
N GLY A 97 6.55 -9.35 9.98
CA GLY A 97 7.05 -8.06 10.44
C GLY A 97 8.54 -8.04 10.75
N GLU A 98 9.24 -9.17 10.64
CA GLU A 98 10.66 -9.26 10.93
C GLU A 98 11.53 -8.88 9.73
N GLY A 99 12.65 -8.23 10.03
CA GLY A 99 13.66 -7.85 9.04
C GLY A 99 13.27 -6.58 8.28
N LYS A 100 13.95 -6.36 7.15
CA LYS A 100 13.70 -5.19 6.30
C LYS A 100 12.44 -5.40 5.45
N MET A 101 11.69 -4.32 5.24
CA MET A 101 10.53 -4.28 4.36
C MET A 101 10.88 -4.67 2.92
N LYS A 102 12.07 -4.29 2.47
CA LYS A 102 12.61 -4.54 1.14
C LYS A 102 14.09 -4.90 1.23
#